data_AF-A0A1K1QAN7-F1
#
_entry.id   AF-A0A1K1QAN7-F1
#
_cell.length_a   1.000
_cell.length_b   1.000
_cell.length_c   1.000
_cell.angle_alpha   90.00
_cell.angle_beta   90.00
_cell.angle_gamma   90.00
#
_symmetry.space_group_name_H-M   'P 1'
#
loop_
_entity.id
_entity.type
_entity.pdbx_description
1 polymer ?
#
loop_
_entity_poly.entity_id
_entity_poly.type
_entity_poly.pdbx_seq_one_letter_code
_entity_poly.pdbx_strand_id
1 'polypeptide(L)'
;MKRILVRCLLVICLLCVGMGTISAQQAVVQKENSTQSEQAELHLTAAMIANVAYNGELKTLARNWLMARGWQVLSYQPTPGEGGRLYIFAHRVQEHDIVFVTFPGTETIEDAKLDLHISRVPFGGHTPAEFAQKAGDMAGKSGDKPLVHRGFNEYVQKLLFTQPLPQMENLTFGEEMARELQDHPQRKLYLTGHSLGGAAATLTAARLADLGVSPQQLEVITFGAPAVGNEAFARAYEHKFSLTRVGMAGDPVKSILQSLTGGFVQFGQRVDWESKLTEHFPHEMVLYLDEAWRHYVDAKPAGELPKLAGEPQLHLQNALYVAAPVFDMPKNLRRELPYMERMVRELTEATYTPQQQAEKKQDFRGMMKQAKAAGCGYILYQQYTGKRIRNEKDNYRLTLEECIYDGDGNICYMQSRSTTTKDMTPVQAAAYLHVQGDADRAQALNVGEEYAKRQDFSIIDVNTEHNKNSENN
;
A
#
# COMPACT_ATOMS: atom_id res chain seq x y z
N MET A 1 8.21 16.25 -28.85
CA MET A 1 7.08 15.46 -28.30
C MET A 1 7.42 14.00 -27.95
N LYS A 2 8.66 13.52 -28.15
CA LYS A 2 9.12 12.15 -27.83
C LYS A 2 9.89 12.01 -26.49
N ARG A 3 9.86 13.04 -25.64
CA ARG A 3 10.52 13.10 -24.30
C ARG A 3 9.52 13.09 -23.13
N ILE A 4 8.23 13.02 -23.44
CA ILE A 4 7.17 13.40 -22.50
C ILE A 4 6.70 12.21 -21.66
N LEU A 5 6.77 10.99 -22.18
CA LEU A 5 6.04 9.87 -21.58
C LEU A 5 6.66 9.33 -20.27
N VAL A 6 7.99 9.19 -20.21
CA VAL A 6 8.67 8.71 -18.99
C VAL A 6 8.95 9.84 -18.01
N ARG A 7 9.29 11.05 -18.51
CA ARG A 7 9.25 12.24 -17.65
C ARG A 7 7.87 12.36 -17.02
N CYS A 8 6.78 12.10 -17.73
CA CYS A 8 5.43 12.07 -17.15
C CYS A 8 5.21 10.97 -16.10
N LEU A 9 5.80 9.76 -16.19
CA LEU A 9 5.61 8.73 -15.15
C LEU A 9 6.22 9.08 -13.76
N LEU A 10 7.11 10.07 -13.68
CA LEU A 10 7.62 10.66 -12.43
C LEU A 10 7.27 12.16 -12.25
N VAL A 11 6.84 12.86 -13.30
CA VAL A 11 6.48 14.31 -13.32
C VAL A 11 4.95 14.55 -13.35
N ILE A 12 4.10 13.52 -13.49
CA ILE A 12 2.62 13.65 -13.36
C ILE A 12 2.15 14.07 -11.94
N CYS A 13 3.07 14.29 -10.99
CA CYS A 13 2.75 14.92 -9.70
C CYS A 13 2.79 16.47 -9.68
N LEU A 14 3.11 17.20 -10.77
CA LEU A 14 3.42 18.64 -10.63
C LEU A 14 2.88 19.58 -11.72
N LEU A 15 1.68 20.13 -11.50
CA LEU A 15 1.31 21.50 -11.89
C LEU A 15 0.42 22.12 -10.80
N CYS A 16 1.00 23.00 -9.96
CA CYS A 16 0.43 24.25 -9.41
C CYS A 16 1.29 24.74 -8.22
N VAL A 17 1.74 25.99 -8.28
CA VAL A 17 2.63 26.67 -7.33
C VAL A 17 1.80 27.54 -6.38
N GLY A 18 2.12 27.52 -5.07
CA GLY A 18 1.62 28.50 -4.11
C GLY A 18 2.46 28.56 -2.84
N MET A 19 3.41 29.50 -2.77
CA MET A 19 4.30 29.71 -1.63
C MET A 19 3.55 30.16 -0.35
N GLY A 20 3.78 29.47 0.76
CA GLY A 20 3.46 29.93 2.11
C GLY A 20 4.56 29.55 3.09
N THR A 21 4.99 30.49 3.93
CA THR A 21 6.01 30.27 4.98
C THR A 21 5.34 30.27 6.34
N ILE A 22 5.68 29.31 7.22
CA ILE A 22 5.33 29.38 8.65
C ILE A 22 6.55 29.03 9.51
N SER A 23 6.72 29.84 10.56
CA SER A 23 7.83 29.91 11.50
C SER A 23 7.82 28.80 12.56
N ALA A 24 9.02 28.36 12.95
CA ALA A 24 9.29 27.31 13.91
C ALA A 24 9.40 27.83 15.35
N GLN A 25 8.47 27.49 16.24
CA GLN A 25 8.71 27.49 17.71
C GLN A 25 7.55 26.85 18.48
N GLN A 26 7.51 25.51 18.54
CA GLN A 26 6.76 24.69 19.52
C GLN A 26 7.08 23.19 19.27
N ALA A 27 8.28 22.71 19.64
CA ALA A 27 8.87 21.53 18.97
C ALA A 27 9.43 20.40 19.86
N VAL A 28 9.08 20.27 21.14
CA VAL A 28 9.75 19.23 21.98
C VAL A 28 8.81 18.19 22.59
N VAL A 29 7.64 18.53 23.12
CA VAL A 29 6.67 17.52 23.64
C VAL A 29 5.72 17.02 22.54
N GLN A 30 5.45 17.83 21.51
CA GLN A 30 4.70 17.41 20.32
C GLN A 30 5.50 16.49 19.38
N LYS A 31 6.83 16.41 19.55
CA LYS A 31 7.74 15.73 18.60
C LYS A 31 7.79 14.21 18.78
N GLU A 32 7.55 13.69 19.99
CA GLU A 32 7.56 12.24 20.26
C GLU A 32 6.20 11.58 19.89
N ASN A 33 5.07 12.19 20.27
CA ASN A 33 3.74 11.70 19.88
C ASN A 33 3.49 11.84 18.36
N SER A 34 4.03 12.89 17.71
CA SER A 34 3.92 13.02 16.25
C SER A 34 4.66 11.88 15.53
N THR A 35 5.82 11.44 16.04
CA THR A 35 6.62 10.40 15.39
C THR A 35 5.98 9.01 15.43
N GLN A 36 5.29 8.64 16.51
CA GLN A 36 4.65 7.32 16.59
C GLN A 36 3.42 7.23 15.67
N SER A 37 2.59 8.28 15.62
CA SER A 37 1.44 8.33 14.71
C SER A 37 1.89 8.36 13.24
N GLU A 38 2.92 9.15 12.90
CA GLU A 38 3.47 9.19 11.55
C GLU A 38 4.05 7.84 11.13
N GLN A 39 4.75 7.15 12.04
CA GLN A 39 5.28 5.83 11.77
C GLN A 39 4.18 4.78 11.59
N ALA A 40 3.14 4.80 12.43
CA ALA A 40 2.01 3.89 12.29
C ALA A 40 1.26 4.10 10.97
N GLU A 41 1.10 5.37 10.56
CA GLU A 41 0.51 5.74 9.27
C GLU A 41 1.37 5.31 8.07
N LEU A 42 2.69 5.44 8.19
CA LEU A 42 3.63 4.97 7.19
C LEU A 42 3.58 3.44 7.05
N HIS A 43 3.52 2.70 8.16
CA HIS A 43 3.35 1.25 8.15
C HIS A 43 2.00 0.83 7.53
N LEU A 44 0.90 1.52 7.85
CA LEU A 44 -0.41 1.28 7.23
C LEU A 44 -0.36 1.51 5.72
N THR A 45 0.21 2.62 5.28
CA THR A 45 0.40 2.94 3.86
C THR A 45 1.24 1.87 3.16
N ALA A 46 2.37 1.49 3.76
CA ALA A 46 3.25 0.45 3.24
C ALA A 46 2.55 -0.92 3.17
N ALA A 47 1.71 -1.27 4.15
CA ALA A 47 0.94 -2.51 4.19
C ALA A 47 -0.17 -2.53 3.13
N MET A 48 -0.92 -1.42 2.97
CA MET A 48 -1.91 -1.25 1.90
C MET A 48 -1.26 -1.44 0.54
N ILE A 49 -0.13 -0.77 0.29
CA ILE A 49 0.61 -0.85 -0.97
C ILE A 49 1.17 -2.25 -1.21
N ALA A 50 1.80 -2.88 -0.21
CA ALA A 50 2.26 -4.26 -0.30
C ALA A 50 1.12 -5.23 -0.64
N ASN A 51 -0.07 -4.97 -0.11
CA ASN A 51 -1.27 -5.77 -0.35
C ASN A 51 -1.86 -5.62 -1.78
N VAL A 52 -1.72 -4.45 -2.44
CA VAL A 52 -2.19 -4.26 -3.84
C VAL A 52 -1.50 -5.21 -4.83
N ALA A 53 -0.32 -5.71 -4.47
CA ALA A 53 0.43 -6.63 -5.31
C ALA A 53 -0.18 -8.05 -5.33
N TYR A 54 -1.12 -8.37 -4.43
CA TYR A 54 -1.84 -9.65 -4.36
C TYR A 54 -3.21 -9.57 -5.07
N ASN A 55 -3.85 -10.72 -5.31
CA ASN A 55 -5.19 -10.79 -5.91
C ASN A 55 -6.32 -10.88 -4.85
N GLY A 56 -7.56 -10.75 -5.31
CA GLY A 56 -8.76 -10.96 -4.47
C GLY A 56 -9.33 -9.69 -3.81
N GLU A 57 -10.16 -9.90 -2.79
CA GLU A 57 -10.99 -8.86 -2.17
C GLU A 57 -10.16 -7.76 -1.48
N LEU A 58 -9.05 -8.16 -0.84
CA LEU A 58 -8.13 -7.23 -0.18
C LEU A 58 -7.44 -6.29 -1.15
N LYS A 59 -7.12 -6.74 -2.36
CA LYS A 59 -6.57 -5.87 -3.42
C LYS A 59 -7.54 -4.74 -3.74
N THR A 60 -8.82 -5.06 -3.87
CA THR A 60 -9.89 -4.09 -4.15
C THR A 60 -10.01 -3.08 -3.03
N LEU A 61 -9.96 -3.54 -1.77
CA LEU A 61 -9.96 -2.66 -0.60
C LEU A 61 -8.76 -1.71 -0.62
N ALA A 62 -7.54 -2.24 -0.71
CA ALA A 62 -6.32 -1.42 -0.66
C ALA A 62 -6.25 -0.42 -1.80
N ARG A 63 -6.61 -0.83 -3.02
CA ARG A 63 -6.67 0.08 -4.18
C ARG A 63 -7.62 1.23 -3.95
N ASN A 64 -8.87 0.95 -3.57
CA ASN A 64 -9.85 2.02 -3.35
C ASN A 64 -9.45 2.93 -2.19
N TRP A 65 -8.87 2.36 -1.12
CA TRP A 65 -8.36 3.15 0.01
C TRP A 65 -7.30 4.15 -0.43
N LEU A 66 -6.34 3.72 -1.27
CA LEU A 66 -5.27 4.55 -1.81
C LEU A 66 -5.81 5.59 -2.82
N MET A 67 -6.63 5.17 -3.78
CA MET A 67 -7.18 6.06 -4.82
C MET A 67 -8.11 7.12 -4.24
N ALA A 68 -8.94 6.79 -3.25
CA ALA A 68 -9.77 7.76 -2.54
C ALA A 68 -8.92 8.88 -1.92
N ARG A 69 -7.68 8.56 -1.52
CA ARG A 69 -6.71 9.48 -0.92
C ARG A 69 -5.77 10.12 -1.94
N GLY A 70 -6.10 10.08 -3.23
CA GLY A 70 -5.34 10.74 -4.29
C GLY A 70 -3.99 10.09 -4.61
N TRP A 71 -3.77 8.83 -4.20
CA TRP A 71 -2.60 8.08 -4.67
C TRP A 71 -2.78 7.70 -6.13
N GLN A 72 -1.74 7.91 -6.91
CA GLN A 72 -1.63 7.42 -8.28
C GLN A 72 -0.86 6.10 -8.28
N VAL A 73 -1.18 5.21 -9.20
CA VAL A 73 -0.58 3.89 -9.28
C VAL A 73 -0.25 3.52 -10.71
N LEU A 74 1.00 3.08 -10.91
CA LEU A 74 1.56 2.66 -12.18
C LEU A 74 2.03 1.21 -12.04
N SER A 75 2.04 0.47 -13.15
CA SER A 75 2.53 -0.90 -13.19
C SER A 75 3.60 -1.01 -14.25
N TYR A 76 4.74 -1.59 -13.90
CA TYR A 76 5.83 -1.84 -14.83
C TYR A 76 6.11 -3.34 -14.94
N GLN A 77 6.23 -3.82 -16.17
CA GLN A 77 6.64 -5.17 -16.49
C GLN A 77 7.53 -5.10 -17.75
N PRO A 78 8.76 -5.60 -17.74
CA PRO A 78 9.70 -5.41 -18.85
C PRO A 78 9.22 -6.14 -20.12
N THR A 79 8.72 -7.36 -19.98
CA THR A 79 8.16 -8.14 -21.08
C THR A 79 6.72 -8.54 -20.74
N PRO A 80 5.71 -8.12 -21.52
CA PRO A 80 4.33 -8.52 -21.28
C PRO A 80 4.19 -10.04 -21.24
N GLY A 81 3.62 -10.59 -20.16
CA GLY A 81 3.42 -12.03 -19.98
C GLY A 81 4.68 -12.82 -19.57
N GLU A 82 5.86 -12.20 -19.56
CA GLU A 82 7.12 -12.85 -19.19
C GLU A 82 7.91 -12.02 -18.16
N GLY A 83 8.20 -12.61 -17.00
CA GLY A 83 8.97 -11.95 -15.95
C GLY A 83 8.14 -11.19 -14.93
N GLY A 84 8.80 -10.81 -13.83
CA GLY A 84 8.19 -10.14 -12.68
C GLY A 84 7.56 -8.79 -13.04
N ARG A 85 6.75 -8.27 -12.13
CA ARG A 85 6.09 -6.96 -12.23
C ARG A 85 6.43 -6.16 -10.99
N LEU A 86 6.44 -4.83 -11.10
CA LEU A 86 6.38 -3.94 -9.93
C LEU A 86 5.23 -2.95 -10.09
N TYR A 87 4.81 -2.40 -8.96
CA TYR A 87 3.85 -1.30 -8.90
C TYR A 87 4.52 -0.09 -8.27
N ILE A 88 4.24 1.09 -8.82
CA ILE A 88 4.75 2.38 -8.34
C ILE A 88 3.53 3.15 -7.86
N PHE A 89 3.58 3.66 -6.65
CA PHE A 89 2.55 4.47 -6.04
C PHE A 89 3.13 5.86 -5.79
N ALA A 90 2.51 6.89 -6.35
CA ALA A 90 2.95 8.26 -6.21
C ALA A 90 1.86 9.09 -5.55
N HIS A 91 2.24 9.96 -4.64
CA HIS A 91 1.33 10.88 -3.99
C HIS A 91 2.05 12.18 -3.64
N ARG A 92 1.31 13.28 -3.61
CA ARG A 92 1.86 14.61 -3.30
C ARG A 92 1.24 15.14 -2.02
N VAL A 93 2.08 15.36 -1.02
CA VAL A 93 1.69 15.88 0.29
C VAL A 93 2.42 17.18 0.56
N GLN A 94 1.69 18.29 0.78
CA GLN A 94 2.27 19.58 1.20
C GLN A 94 3.53 19.98 0.41
N GLU A 95 3.47 19.84 -0.92
CA GLU A 95 4.54 20.12 -1.88
C GLU A 95 5.69 19.10 -2.02
N HIS A 96 5.67 18.00 -1.26
CA HIS A 96 6.62 16.89 -1.39
C HIS A 96 6.00 15.69 -2.13
N ASP A 97 6.76 15.12 -3.07
CA ASP A 97 6.39 13.89 -3.75
C ASP A 97 6.85 12.69 -2.93
N ILE A 98 5.91 11.80 -2.63
CA ILE A 98 6.13 10.54 -1.94
C ILE A 98 5.96 9.43 -2.96
N VAL A 99 7.01 8.64 -3.16
CA VAL A 99 7.00 7.53 -4.12
C VAL A 99 7.25 6.22 -3.38
N PHE A 100 6.36 5.27 -3.57
CA PHE A 100 6.48 3.90 -3.13
C PHE A 100 6.67 2.98 -4.34
N VAL A 101 7.55 2.00 -4.22
CA VAL A 101 7.64 0.88 -5.15
C VAL A 101 7.40 -0.41 -4.39
N THR A 102 6.53 -1.25 -4.94
CA THR A 102 6.20 -2.55 -4.36
C THR A 102 6.31 -3.66 -5.38
N PHE A 103 6.68 -4.83 -4.87
CA PHE A 103 6.90 -6.04 -5.65
C PHE A 103 5.86 -7.08 -5.21
N PRO A 104 5.13 -7.71 -6.15
CA PRO A 104 4.31 -8.88 -5.85
C PRO A 104 5.16 -9.97 -5.20
N GLY A 105 4.66 -10.49 -4.08
CA GLY A 105 5.14 -11.77 -3.56
C GLY A 105 4.45 -12.93 -4.27
N THR A 106 4.93 -14.14 -4.02
CA THR A 106 4.18 -15.36 -4.35
C THR A 106 2.99 -15.50 -3.41
N GLU A 107 1.82 -15.88 -3.92
CA GLU A 107 0.58 -15.96 -3.13
C GLU A 107 0.61 -17.09 -2.10
N THR A 108 1.52 -18.07 -2.23
CA THR A 108 1.67 -19.18 -1.27
C THR A 108 3.14 -19.41 -0.85
N ILE A 109 3.31 -19.96 0.36
CA ILE A 109 4.62 -20.46 0.85
C ILE A 109 5.11 -21.66 0.02
N GLU A 110 4.20 -22.43 -0.58
CA GLU A 110 4.55 -23.58 -1.42
C GLU A 110 5.19 -23.11 -2.73
N ASP A 111 4.61 -22.09 -3.37
CA ASP A 111 5.21 -21.42 -4.53
C ASP A 111 6.54 -20.79 -4.17
N ALA A 112 6.62 -20.11 -3.02
CA ALA A 112 7.87 -19.54 -2.52
C ALA A 112 8.94 -20.63 -2.34
N LYS A 113 8.62 -21.76 -1.71
CA LYS A 113 9.56 -22.87 -1.45
C LYS A 113 10.00 -23.57 -2.74
N LEU A 114 9.13 -23.69 -3.72
CA LEU A 114 9.45 -24.28 -5.03
C LEU A 114 10.37 -23.35 -5.84
N ASP A 115 10.17 -22.03 -5.74
CA ASP A 115 10.99 -21.02 -6.45
C ASP A 115 12.32 -20.68 -5.76
N LEU A 116 12.44 -20.96 -4.45
CA LEU A 116 13.63 -20.70 -3.64
C LEU A 116 14.76 -21.70 -3.95
N HIS A 117 15.49 -21.44 -5.04
CA HIS A 117 16.80 -22.04 -5.26
C HIS A 117 17.79 -21.54 -4.19
N ILE A 118 18.02 -22.35 -3.15
CA ILE A 118 18.88 -22.08 -1.96
C ILE A 118 20.33 -21.67 -2.33
N SER A 119 20.72 -21.77 -3.60
CA SER A 119 22.01 -21.34 -4.10
C SER A 119 22.27 -19.84 -3.87
N ARG A 120 23.54 -19.54 -3.54
CA ARG A 120 24.07 -18.18 -3.39
C ARG A 120 24.90 -17.76 -4.59
N VAL A 121 24.79 -16.49 -4.97
CA VAL A 121 25.62 -15.84 -5.97
C VAL A 121 26.37 -14.64 -5.35
N PRO A 122 27.55 -14.26 -5.86
CA PRO A 122 28.21 -13.03 -5.45
C PRO A 122 27.38 -11.79 -5.79
N PHE A 123 27.46 -10.78 -4.93
CA PHE A 123 26.73 -9.53 -5.07
C PHE A 123 27.67 -8.32 -5.07
N GLY A 124 27.35 -7.29 -5.84
CA GLY A 124 28.13 -6.07 -6.00
C GLY A 124 28.21 -5.61 -7.47
N GLY A 125 29.11 -4.64 -7.73
CA GLY A 125 29.21 -3.89 -8.99
C GLY A 125 28.64 -2.47 -8.84
N HIS A 126 28.78 -1.62 -9.87
CA HIS A 126 28.23 -0.26 -9.91
C HIS A 126 27.50 0.04 -11.23
N THR A 127 27.31 -0.97 -12.08
CA THR A 127 26.54 -0.89 -13.32
C THR A 127 25.78 -2.21 -13.53
N PRO A 128 24.68 -2.23 -14.31
CA PRO A 128 23.96 -3.47 -14.63
C PRO A 128 24.85 -4.58 -15.22
N ALA A 129 25.84 -4.21 -16.03
CA ALA A 129 26.80 -5.14 -16.61
C ALA A 129 27.70 -5.76 -15.52
N GLU A 130 28.20 -4.95 -14.58
CA GLU A 130 28.98 -5.43 -13.44
C GLU A 130 28.13 -6.28 -12.48
N PHE A 131 26.85 -5.94 -12.29
CA PHE A 131 25.91 -6.74 -11.49
C PHE A 131 25.80 -8.16 -12.02
N ALA A 132 25.58 -8.30 -13.34
CA ALA A 132 25.51 -9.59 -14.01
C ALA A 132 26.86 -10.33 -13.98
N GLN A 133 27.97 -9.63 -14.23
CA GLN A 133 29.32 -10.20 -14.18
C GLN A 133 29.63 -10.75 -12.78
N LYS A 134 29.31 -10.00 -11.72
CA LYS A 134 29.55 -10.45 -10.35
C LYS A 134 28.70 -11.64 -9.96
N ALA A 135 27.42 -11.65 -10.32
CA ALA A 135 26.56 -12.81 -10.06
C ALA A 135 27.06 -14.09 -10.77
N GLY A 136 27.70 -13.94 -11.94
CA GLY A 136 28.30 -15.03 -12.70
C GLY A 136 29.69 -15.50 -12.21
N ASP A 137 30.40 -14.73 -11.38
CA ASP A 137 31.75 -15.02 -10.88
C ASP A 137 31.73 -16.08 -9.75
N MET A 138 31.34 -17.30 -10.10
CA MET A 138 31.23 -18.39 -9.15
C MET A 138 32.59 -18.89 -8.64
N ALA A 139 33.68 -18.63 -9.38
CA ALA A 139 35.04 -18.93 -8.95
C ALA A 139 35.50 -17.97 -7.83
N GLY A 140 35.06 -16.71 -7.86
CA GLY A 140 35.33 -15.71 -6.83
C GLY A 140 34.42 -15.78 -5.60
N LYS A 141 33.46 -16.72 -5.56
CA LYS A 141 32.49 -16.91 -4.48
C LYS A 141 33.20 -17.32 -3.19
N SER A 142 33.07 -16.48 -2.17
CA SER A 142 33.62 -16.72 -0.84
C SER A 142 32.70 -16.15 0.24
N GLY A 143 32.68 -16.77 1.42
CA GLY A 143 31.77 -16.41 2.52
C GLY A 143 32.09 -15.07 3.19
N ASP A 144 33.30 -14.56 3.01
CA ASP A 144 33.77 -13.24 3.47
C ASP A 144 33.31 -12.09 2.54
N LYS A 145 32.83 -12.40 1.35
CA LYS A 145 32.29 -11.44 0.37
C LYS A 145 30.76 -11.42 0.40
N PRO A 146 30.11 -10.32 -0.04
CA PRO A 146 28.66 -10.26 -0.15
C PRO A 146 28.11 -11.36 -1.07
N LEU A 147 27.26 -12.22 -0.50
CA LEU A 147 26.53 -13.26 -1.22
C LEU A 147 25.04 -13.09 -0.95
N VAL A 148 24.22 -13.23 -1.98
CA VAL A 148 22.75 -13.15 -1.88
C VAL A 148 22.08 -14.39 -2.43
N HIS A 149 20.80 -14.56 -2.09
CA HIS A 149 19.95 -15.60 -2.66
C HIS A 149 19.82 -15.42 -4.18
N ARG A 150 20.15 -16.48 -4.94
CA ARG A 150 20.19 -16.43 -6.40
C ARG A 150 18.86 -16.02 -7.03
N GLY A 151 17.76 -16.66 -6.61
CA GLY A 151 16.44 -16.37 -7.18
C GLY A 151 15.98 -14.93 -6.96
N PHE A 152 16.31 -14.33 -5.81
CA PHE A 152 15.94 -12.94 -5.53
C PHE A 152 16.78 -11.98 -6.40
N ASN A 153 18.08 -12.28 -6.56
CA ASN A 153 18.94 -11.51 -7.44
C ASN A 153 18.51 -11.61 -8.91
N GLU A 154 18.19 -12.81 -9.40
CA GLU A 154 17.71 -13.01 -10.77
C GLU A 154 16.39 -12.29 -11.02
N TYR A 155 15.47 -12.33 -10.05
CA TYR A 155 14.20 -11.59 -10.12
C TYR A 155 14.43 -10.08 -10.26
N VAL A 156 15.22 -9.49 -9.37
CA VAL A 156 15.53 -8.05 -9.39
C VAL A 156 16.32 -7.65 -10.65
N GLN A 157 17.31 -8.47 -11.06
CA GLN A 157 18.09 -8.23 -12.26
C GLN A 157 17.20 -8.22 -13.51
N LYS A 158 16.38 -9.27 -13.70
CA LYS A 158 15.48 -9.38 -14.85
C LYS A 158 14.48 -8.23 -14.89
N LEU A 159 13.92 -7.87 -13.74
CA LEU A 159 12.91 -6.84 -13.63
C LEU A 159 13.46 -5.44 -13.90
N LEU A 160 14.62 -5.10 -13.34
CA LEU A 160 15.08 -3.70 -13.30
C LEU A 160 16.28 -3.39 -14.19
N PHE A 161 17.11 -4.39 -14.53
CA PHE A 161 18.47 -4.17 -15.01
C PHE A 161 18.83 -4.97 -16.27
N THR A 162 17.87 -5.64 -16.92
CA THR A 162 18.12 -6.45 -18.13
C THR A 162 17.71 -5.76 -19.42
N GLN A 163 16.58 -5.05 -19.45
CA GLN A 163 16.02 -4.47 -20.67
C GLN A 163 16.24 -2.95 -20.70
N PRO A 164 17.15 -2.45 -21.55
CA PRO A 164 17.22 -1.03 -21.88
C PRO A 164 15.90 -0.53 -22.45
N LEU A 165 15.52 0.69 -22.07
CA LEU A 165 14.30 1.34 -22.53
C LEU A 165 14.70 2.49 -23.48
N PRO A 166 14.40 2.41 -24.80
CA PRO A 166 14.77 3.44 -25.77
C PRO A 166 14.30 4.85 -25.42
N GLN A 167 13.17 4.94 -24.73
CA GLN A 167 12.56 6.17 -24.21
C GLN A 167 13.28 6.75 -22.98
N MET A 168 14.21 6.01 -22.38
CA MET A 168 15.03 6.39 -21.22
C MET A 168 16.51 6.50 -21.59
N GLU A 169 16.81 7.00 -22.79
CA GLU A 169 18.20 7.14 -23.26
C GLU A 169 18.96 5.79 -23.27
N ASN A 170 18.22 4.68 -23.49
CA ASN A 170 18.72 3.31 -23.40
C ASN A 170 19.23 2.89 -22.00
N LEU A 171 18.80 3.57 -20.94
CA LEU A 171 18.94 3.08 -19.58
C LEU A 171 17.93 1.98 -19.29
N THR A 172 18.30 1.08 -18.39
CA THR A 172 17.36 0.15 -17.76
C THR A 172 16.45 0.88 -16.77
N PHE A 173 15.32 0.30 -16.40
CA PHE A 173 14.38 0.93 -15.46
C PHE A 173 15.03 1.27 -14.11
N GLY A 174 15.89 0.39 -13.59
CA GLY A 174 16.62 0.62 -12.36
C GLY A 174 17.68 1.72 -12.46
N GLU A 175 18.34 1.87 -13.61
CA GLU A 175 19.25 2.99 -13.86
C GLU A 175 18.49 4.32 -13.94
N GLU A 176 17.30 4.34 -14.56
CA GLU A 176 16.45 5.53 -14.59
C GLU A 176 16.01 5.96 -13.19
N MET A 177 15.57 5.01 -12.35
CA MET A 177 15.22 5.29 -10.96
C MET A 177 16.41 5.87 -10.18
N ALA A 178 17.60 5.31 -10.36
CA ALA A 178 18.80 5.79 -9.70
C ALA A 178 19.18 7.20 -10.16
N ARG A 179 19.06 7.49 -11.46
CA ARG A 179 19.31 8.82 -12.03
C ARG A 179 18.34 9.86 -11.48
N GLU A 180 17.04 9.57 -11.47
CA GLU A 180 16.02 10.49 -10.95
C GLU A 180 16.28 10.86 -9.48
N LEU A 181 16.66 9.88 -8.65
CA LEU A 181 16.99 10.14 -7.25
C LEU A 181 18.26 10.98 -7.09
N GLN A 182 19.27 10.75 -7.93
CA GLN A 182 20.50 11.55 -7.91
C GLN A 182 20.27 13.00 -8.38
N ASP A 183 19.42 13.20 -9.39
CA ASP A 183 19.05 14.53 -9.89
C ASP A 183 18.13 15.29 -8.90
N HIS A 184 17.50 14.58 -7.97
CA HIS A 184 16.59 15.14 -6.96
C HIS A 184 16.92 14.67 -5.54
N PRO A 185 17.99 15.18 -4.90
CA PRO A 185 18.48 14.73 -3.59
C PRO A 185 17.49 14.83 -2.42
N GLN A 186 16.45 15.66 -2.54
CA GLN A 186 15.41 15.83 -1.52
C GLN A 186 14.31 14.76 -1.62
N ARG A 187 14.24 13.99 -2.71
CA ARG A 187 13.22 12.96 -2.90
C ARG A 187 13.59 11.71 -2.13
N LYS A 188 12.59 11.12 -1.49
CA LYS A 188 12.67 9.81 -0.85
C LYS A 188 11.91 8.79 -1.69
N LEU A 189 12.52 7.62 -1.84
CA LEU A 189 11.92 6.42 -2.39
C LEU A 189 11.66 5.44 -1.25
N TYR A 190 10.38 5.09 -1.09
CA TYR A 190 9.96 4.02 -0.20
C TYR A 190 9.87 2.71 -0.99
N LEU A 191 10.47 1.66 -0.47
CA LEU A 191 10.42 0.32 -1.05
C LEU A 191 9.67 -0.58 -0.07
N THR A 192 8.61 -1.24 -0.54
CA THR A 192 7.81 -2.13 0.31
C THR A 192 7.52 -3.46 -0.37
N GLY A 193 7.13 -4.44 0.42
CA GLY A 193 6.71 -5.73 -0.08
C GLY A 193 6.55 -6.75 1.03
N HIS A 194 5.79 -7.80 0.72
CA HIS A 194 5.55 -8.92 1.61
C HIS A 194 6.25 -10.17 1.11
N SER A 195 6.77 -10.99 2.04
CA SER A 195 7.43 -12.27 1.73
C SER A 195 8.53 -12.08 0.66
N LEU A 196 8.46 -12.78 -0.47
CA LEU A 196 9.34 -12.59 -1.63
C LEU A 196 9.44 -11.13 -2.08
N GLY A 197 8.32 -10.39 -2.10
CA GLY A 197 8.29 -8.99 -2.49
C GLY A 197 9.13 -8.10 -1.56
N GLY A 198 9.18 -8.42 -0.26
CA GLY A 198 10.04 -7.72 0.69
C GLY A 198 11.53 -8.03 0.50
N ALA A 199 11.86 -9.25 0.09
CA ALA A 199 13.23 -9.60 -0.32
C ALA A 199 13.66 -8.84 -1.59
N ALA A 200 12.77 -8.75 -2.58
CA ALA A 200 13.01 -7.96 -3.79
C ALA A 200 13.16 -6.45 -3.49
N ALA A 201 12.35 -5.90 -2.59
CA ALA A 201 12.47 -4.52 -2.12
C ALA A 201 13.85 -4.26 -1.48
N THR A 202 14.30 -5.16 -0.60
CA THR A 202 15.61 -5.05 0.05
C THR A 202 16.78 -5.10 -0.95
N LEU A 203 16.75 -6.05 -1.90
CA LEU A 203 17.79 -6.14 -2.92
C LEU A 203 17.75 -4.97 -3.93
N THR A 204 16.56 -4.44 -4.22
CA THR A 204 16.44 -3.24 -5.06
C THR A 204 17.11 -2.04 -4.39
N ALA A 205 16.89 -1.82 -3.09
CA ALA A 205 17.57 -0.76 -2.34
C ALA A 205 19.10 -0.91 -2.40
N ALA A 206 19.60 -2.12 -2.24
CA ALA A 206 21.03 -2.42 -2.34
C ALA A 206 21.59 -2.09 -3.74
N ARG A 207 20.87 -2.46 -4.83
CA ARG A 207 21.28 -2.13 -6.20
C ARG A 207 21.23 -0.63 -6.48
N LEU A 208 20.23 0.09 -5.98
CA LEU A 208 20.16 1.55 -6.11
C LEU A 208 21.30 2.24 -5.37
N ALA A 209 21.66 1.74 -4.18
CA ALA A 209 22.83 2.23 -3.45
C ALA A 209 24.15 1.95 -4.19
N ASP A 210 24.29 0.80 -4.84
CA ASP A 210 25.44 0.47 -5.71
C ASP A 210 25.51 1.40 -6.94
N LEU A 211 24.37 1.90 -7.43
CA LEU A 211 24.29 2.91 -8.50
C LEU A 211 24.52 4.35 -8.04
N GLY A 212 24.84 4.57 -6.75
CA GLY A 212 25.18 5.89 -6.21
C GLY A 212 24.03 6.67 -5.58
N VAL A 213 22.85 6.07 -5.42
CA VAL A 213 21.74 6.71 -4.70
C VAL A 213 22.11 6.91 -3.22
N SER A 214 21.79 8.09 -2.67
CA SER A 214 22.14 8.44 -1.30
C SER A 214 21.34 7.64 -0.26
N PRO A 215 21.93 7.19 0.86
CA PRO A 215 21.23 6.42 1.89
C PRO A 215 19.99 7.10 2.48
N GLN A 216 19.99 8.44 2.58
CA GLN A 216 18.86 9.20 3.15
C GLN A 216 17.62 9.20 2.25
N GLN A 217 17.78 8.80 0.99
CA GLN A 217 16.70 8.73 0.01
C GLN A 217 16.03 7.35 -0.03
N LEU A 218 16.63 6.32 0.56
CA LEU A 218 16.16 4.94 0.45
C LEU A 218 15.59 4.45 1.79
N GLU A 219 14.29 4.22 1.83
CA GLU A 219 13.59 3.71 3.01
C GLU A 219 12.82 2.43 2.67
N VAL A 220 13.16 1.33 3.33
CA VAL A 220 12.61 0.01 3.04
C VAL A 220 11.75 -0.45 4.21
N ILE A 221 10.49 -0.81 3.96
CA ILE A 221 9.56 -1.36 4.94
C ILE A 221 9.05 -2.69 4.42
N THR A 222 9.33 -3.79 5.12
CA THR A 222 8.97 -5.14 4.65
C THR A 222 8.10 -5.87 5.65
N PHE A 223 7.25 -6.76 5.14
CA PHE A 223 6.34 -7.59 5.94
C PHE A 223 6.68 -9.07 5.74
N GLY A 224 7.02 -9.77 6.81
CA GLY A 224 7.33 -11.21 6.75
C GLY A 224 8.49 -11.58 5.82
N ALA A 225 9.42 -10.66 5.51
CA ALA A 225 10.43 -10.91 4.49
C ALA A 225 11.57 -11.86 4.95
N PRO A 226 12.06 -12.76 4.08
CA PRO A 226 13.25 -13.57 4.33
C PRO A 226 14.52 -12.75 4.50
N ALA A 227 15.56 -13.39 5.05
CA ALA A 227 16.92 -12.90 4.92
C ALA A 227 17.39 -13.05 3.46
N VAL A 228 18.01 -12.01 2.89
CA VAL A 228 18.37 -11.98 1.46
C VAL A 228 19.84 -12.31 1.19
N GLY A 229 20.73 -12.15 2.18
CA GLY A 229 22.16 -12.24 2.01
C GLY A 229 22.92 -12.69 3.26
N ASN A 230 24.20 -12.99 3.08
CA ASN A 230 25.09 -13.43 4.17
C ASN A 230 25.53 -12.25 5.05
N GLU A 231 26.34 -12.55 6.07
CA GLU A 231 26.83 -11.53 6.99
C GLU A 231 27.67 -10.44 6.30
N ALA A 232 28.46 -10.80 5.29
CA ALA A 232 29.23 -9.83 4.51
C ALA A 232 28.31 -8.89 3.70
N PHE A 233 27.19 -9.39 3.17
CA PHE A 233 26.16 -8.55 2.56
C PHE A 233 25.53 -7.62 3.59
N ALA A 234 25.09 -8.14 4.75
CA ALA A 234 24.50 -7.32 5.80
C ALA A 234 25.41 -6.16 6.23
N ARG A 235 26.70 -6.44 6.50
CA ARG A 235 27.69 -5.41 6.85
C ARG A 235 27.93 -4.39 5.74
N ALA A 236 27.87 -4.82 4.47
CA ALA A 236 28.10 -3.91 3.34
C ALA A 236 26.95 -2.91 3.13
N TYR A 237 25.71 -3.29 3.49
CA TYR A 237 24.51 -2.52 3.15
C TYR A 237 23.75 -1.93 4.35
N GLU A 238 24.06 -2.29 5.60
CA GLU A 238 23.34 -1.81 6.79
C GLU A 238 23.34 -0.29 7.00
N HIS A 239 24.26 0.43 6.35
CA HIS A 239 24.35 1.89 6.37
C HIS A 239 24.04 2.55 5.02
N LYS A 240 23.62 1.75 4.03
CA LYS A 240 23.36 2.22 2.66
C LYS A 240 21.89 2.59 2.43
N PHE A 241 20.99 2.18 3.32
CA PHE A 241 19.57 2.54 3.31
C PHE A 241 18.94 2.18 4.67
N SER A 242 17.80 2.79 4.98
CA SER A 242 17.01 2.41 6.16
C SER A 242 16.20 1.15 5.85
N LEU A 243 16.23 0.15 6.72
CA LEU A 243 15.44 -1.08 6.57
C LEU A 243 14.68 -1.37 7.86
N THR A 244 13.35 -1.32 7.78
CA THR A 244 12.40 -1.76 8.81
C THR A 244 11.75 -3.07 8.38
N ARG A 245 11.88 -4.09 9.23
CA ARG A 245 11.32 -5.42 9.02
C ARG A 245 10.23 -5.68 10.03
N VAL A 246 8.99 -5.67 9.54
CA VAL A 246 7.80 -6.02 10.31
C VAL A 246 7.61 -7.54 10.25
N GLY A 247 7.67 -8.18 11.40
CA GLY A 247 7.38 -9.61 11.57
C GLY A 247 6.10 -9.82 12.36
N MET A 248 5.40 -10.92 12.10
CA MET A 248 4.26 -11.36 12.90
C MET A 248 4.69 -12.47 13.85
N ALA A 249 4.27 -12.40 15.11
CA ALA A 249 4.49 -13.48 16.06
C ALA A 249 3.83 -14.78 15.58
N GLY A 250 4.56 -15.89 15.65
CA GLY A 250 4.11 -17.18 15.12
C GLY A 250 4.30 -17.37 13.62
N ASP A 251 4.81 -16.37 12.89
CA ASP A 251 5.16 -16.51 11.46
C ASP A 251 6.32 -17.51 11.29
N PRO A 252 6.08 -18.67 10.63
CA PRO A 252 7.07 -19.71 10.48
C PRO A 252 8.09 -19.40 9.39
N VAL A 253 7.91 -18.37 8.57
CA VAL A 253 8.86 -17.98 7.51
C VAL A 253 10.23 -17.70 8.10
N LYS A 254 10.29 -17.13 9.32
CA LYS A 254 11.53 -17.00 10.09
C LYS A 254 12.22 -18.36 10.28
N SER A 255 11.49 -19.37 10.74
CA SER A 255 12.03 -20.70 11.07
C SER A 255 12.33 -21.55 9.84
N ILE A 256 11.45 -21.51 8.84
CA ILE A 256 11.58 -22.24 7.57
C ILE A 256 12.81 -21.74 6.82
N LEU A 257 12.97 -20.43 6.66
CA LEU A 257 14.13 -19.90 5.97
C LEU A 257 15.39 -20.09 6.80
N GLN A 258 15.38 -19.82 8.12
CA GLN A 258 16.56 -20.08 8.96
C GLN A 258 17.06 -21.54 8.88
N SER A 259 16.16 -22.51 8.75
CA SER A 259 16.51 -23.93 8.56
C SER A 259 17.05 -24.26 7.16
N LEU A 260 16.71 -23.45 6.15
CA LEU A 260 17.18 -23.58 4.75
C LEU A 260 18.41 -22.70 4.46
N THR A 261 18.71 -21.72 5.32
CA THR A 261 19.75 -20.72 5.11
C THR A 261 21.05 -21.14 5.80
N GLY A 262 21.92 -21.86 5.11
CA GLY A 262 23.28 -22.14 5.60
C GLY A 262 24.20 -20.90 5.73
N GLY A 263 23.78 -19.82 6.40
CA GLY A 263 24.53 -18.58 6.60
C GLY A 263 23.93 -17.29 6.02
N PHE A 264 22.61 -17.20 5.80
CA PHE A 264 21.96 -15.90 5.54
C PHE A 264 21.57 -15.23 6.86
N VAL A 265 21.65 -13.90 6.94
CA VAL A 265 21.37 -13.13 8.16
C VAL A 265 20.44 -11.96 7.88
N GLN A 266 19.69 -11.56 8.89
CA GLN A 266 18.85 -10.36 8.86
C GLN A 266 19.66 -9.14 9.36
N PHE A 267 19.35 -7.94 8.85
CA PHE A 267 19.88 -6.66 9.33
C PHE A 267 18.79 -5.59 9.31
N GLY A 268 19.08 -4.37 9.78
CA GLY A 268 18.08 -3.32 9.92
C GLY A 268 17.15 -3.50 11.12
N GLN A 269 16.27 -2.52 11.34
CA GLN A 269 15.36 -2.47 12.46
C GLN A 269 14.29 -3.56 12.36
N ARG A 270 14.05 -4.26 13.47
CA ARG A 270 12.99 -5.27 13.58
C ARG A 270 11.83 -4.70 14.41
N VAL A 271 10.62 -4.85 13.91
CA VAL A 271 9.37 -4.59 14.63
C VAL A 271 8.59 -5.90 14.62
N ASP A 272 8.27 -6.43 15.79
CA ASP A 272 7.42 -7.62 15.91
C ASP A 272 6.01 -7.20 16.32
N TRP A 273 5.01 -7.67 15.58
CA TRP A 273 3.60 -7.51 15.87
C TRP A 273 3.00 -8.82 16.39
N GLU A 274 1.92 -8.69 17.15
CA GLU A 274 1.16 -9.82 17.67
C GLU A 274 -0.31 -9.63 17.31
N SER A 275 -0.91 -10.64 16.68
CA SER A 275 -2.34 -10.62 16.41
C SER A 275 -3.13 -11.50 17.37
N LYS A 276 -4.30 -11.01 17.78
CA LYS A 276 -5.31 -11.79 18.52
C LYS A 276 -6.21 -12.59 17.59
N LEU A 277 -6.04 -12.46 16.28
CA LEU A 277 -6.80 -13.16 15.23
C LEU A 277 -6.07 -14.47 14.88
N THR A 278 -6.26 -15.48 15.72
CA THR A 278 -5.59 -16.79 15.62
C THR A 278 -6.11 -17.69 14.50
N GLU A 279 -7.21 -17.30 13.86
CA GLU A 279 -7.88 -18.02 12.78
C GLU A 279 -7.17 -17.88 11.42
N HIS A 280 -6.41 -16.81 11.23
CA HIS A 280 -5.62 -16.56 10.03
C HIS A 280 -4.19 -17.04 10.23
N PHE A 281 -3.55 -17.40 9.11
CA PHE A 281 -2.17 -17.86 9.17
C PHE A 281 -1.25 -16.65 9.37
N PRO A 282 -0.33 -16.65 10.37
CA PRO A 282 0.49 -15.48 10.73
C PRO A 282 1.31 -14.83 9.60
N HIS A 283 1.56 -15.55 8.50
CA HIS A 283 2.26 -15.03 7.34
C HIS A 283 1.34 -14.42 6.27
N GLU A 284 0.02 -14.41 6.47
CA GLU A 284 -0.89 -13.83 5.48
C GLU A 284 -0.91 -12.30 5.58
N MET A 285 -0.93 -11.63 4.43
CA MET A 285 -1.07 -10.16 4.38
C MET A 285 -2.35 -9.65 5.02
N VAL A 286 -3.38 -10.49 5.10
CA VAL A 286 -4.59 -10.25 5.90
C VAL A 286 -4.23 -9.76 7.31
N LEU A 287 -3.32 -10.45 8.00
CA LEU A 287 -2.97 -10.11 9.39
C LEU A 287 -2.06 -8.89 9.48
N TYR A 288 -1.05 -8.79 8.61
CA TYR A 288 -0.20 -7.60 8.59
C TYR A 288 -1.01 -6.33 8.30
N LEU A 289 -1.97 -6.38 7.38
CA LEU A 289 -2.81 -5.23 7.07
C LEU A 289 -3.75 -4.88 8.23
N ASP A 290 -4.32 -5.89 8.90
CA ASP A 290 -5.21 -5.68 10.04
C ASP A 290 -4.46 -5.07 11.23
N GLU A 291 -3.29 -5.60 11.58
CA GLU A 291 -2.48 -5.06 12.67
C GLU A 291 -1.92 -3.67 12.32
N ALA A 292 -1.54 -3.41 11.08
CA ALA A 292 -1.15 -2.06 10.65
C ALA A 292 -2.30 -1.05 10.86
N TRP A 293 -3.53 -1.45 10.54
CA TRP A 293 -4.71 -0.63 10.80
C TRP A 293 -4.94 -0.40 12.30
N ARG A 294 -4.83 -1.45 13.12
CA ARG A 294 -4.99 -1.33 14.58
C ARG A 294 -3.95 -0.41 15.19
N HIS A 295 -2.68 -0.59 14.83
CA HIS A 295 -1.61 0.28 15.30
C HIS A 295 -1.82 1.73 14.89
N TYR A 296 -2.31 1.99 13.68
CA TYR A 296 -2.69 3.33 13.23
C TYR A 296 -3.83 3.92 14.08
N VAL A 297 -4.92 3.17 14.28
CA VAL A 297 -6.06 3.63 15.08
C VAL A 297 -5.68 3.87 16.54
N ASP A 298 -4.86 3.00 17.12
CA ASP A 298 -4.43 3.10 18.52
C ASP A 298 -3.43 4.26 18.73
N ALA A 299 -2.61 4.57 17.71
CA ALA A 299 -1.64 5.67 17.77
C ALA A 299 -2.24 7.04 17.44
N LYS A 300 -3.38 7.10 16.73
CA LYS A 300 -3.94 8.34 16.18
C LYS A 300 -5.33 8.69 16.72
N PRO A 301 -5.48 9.82 17.44
CA PRO A 301 -6.78 10.30 17.91
C PRO A 301 -7.80 10.44 16.76
N ALA A 302 -9.10 10.34 17.09
CA ALA A 302 -10.17 10.59 16.13
C ALA A 302 -10.18 12.06 15.69
N GLY A 303 -10.39 12.31 14.39
CA GLY A 303 -10.48 13.66 13.80
C GLY A 303 -9.17 14.23 13.25
N GLU A 304 -8.04 13.53 13.39
CA GLU A 304 -6.80 13.89 12.68
C GLU A 304 -6.68 13.13 11.36
N LEU A 305 -6.72 13.85 10.24
CA LEU A 305 -6.58 13.25 8.92
C LEU A 305 -5.18 12.63 8.72
N PRO A 306 -5.06 11.51 7.98
CA PRO A 306 -3.77 10.97 7.58
C PRO A 306 -2.92 12.03 6.85
N LYS A 307 -1.67 12.23 7.27
CA LYS A 307 -0.73 13.16 6.63
C LYS A 307 -0.27 12.66 5.26
N LEU A 308 -0.21 11.35 5.08
CA LEU A 308 0.09 10.64 3.84
C LEU A 308 -1.16 10.43 2.97
N ALA A 309 -2.33 10.90 3.42
CA ALA A 309 -3.54 10.95 2.61
C ALA A 309 -3.67 12.31 1.92
N GLY A 310 -4.15 12.27 0.68
CA GLY A 310 -4.57 13.46 -0.04
C GLY A 310 -5.98 13.89 0.35
N GLU A 311 -6.35 15.06 -0.16
CA GLU A 311 -7.71 15.60 -0.04
C GLU A 311 -8.75 14.64 -0.66
N PRO A 312 -9.99 14.64 -0.14
CA PRO A 312 -11.06 13.84 -0.72
C PRO A 312 -11.28 14.17 -2.20
N GLN A 313 -11.40 13.14 -3.03
CA GLN A 313 -11.37 13.32 -4.48
C GLN A 313 -12.75 13.59 -5.10
N LEU A 314 -13.86 13.30 -4.41
CA LEU A 314 -15.20 13.52 -4.94
C LEU A 314 -15.89 14.72 -4.28
N HIS A 315 -16.03 15.78 -5.06
CA HIS A 315 -16.69 17.01 -4.65
C HIS A 315 -18.21 16.94 -4.91
N LEU A 316 -18.98 16.97 -3.84
CA LEU A 316 -20.44 16.97 -3.86
C LEU A 316 -20.97 18.40 -4.02
N GLN A 317 -22.02 18.56 -4.82
CA GLN A 317 -22.73 19.84 -4.93
C GLN A 317 -23.43 20.23 -3.64
N ASN A 318 -24.00 19.25 -2.93
CA ASN A 318 -24.65 19.41 -1.64
C ASN A 318 -23.91 18.58 -0.59
N ALA A 319 -23.74 19.12 0.61
CA ALA A 319 -23.03 18.41 1.67
C ALA A 319 -23.72 17.10 2.07
N LEU A 320 -22.91 16.08 2.37
CA LEU A 320 -23.38 14.78 2.83
C LEU A 320 -23.36 14.71 4.36
N TYR A 321 -24.51 14.46 4.98
CA TYR A 321 -24.56 14.06 6.38
C TYR A 321 -24.32 12.55 6.49
N VAL A 322 -23.24 12.15 7.16
CA VAL A 322 -22.89 10.74 7.35
C VAL A 322 -23.32 10.32 8.74
N ALA A 323 -24.35 9.46 8.81
CA ALA A 323 -24.81 8.90 10.06
C ALA A 323 -23.74 7.99 10.69
N ALA A 324 -23.72 7.90 12.03
CA ALA A 324 -22.85 6.96 12.71
C ALA A 324 -23.22 5.53 12.29
N PRO A 325 -22.29 4.74 11.73
CA PRO A 325 -22.59 3.40 11.22
C PRO A 325 -23.09 2.51 12.36
N VAL A 326 -24.12 1.71 12.06
CA VAL A 326 -24.73 0.81 13.04
C VAL A 326 -24.16 -0.59 12.85
N PHE A 327 -23.64 -1.20 13.92
CA PHE A 327 -23.14 -2.57 13.90
C PHE A 327 -23.98 -3.47 14.80
N ASP A 328 -24.69 -4.43 14.20
CA ASP A 328 -25.32 -5.55 14.89
C ASP A 328 -24.44 -6.80 14.72
N MET A 329 -23.53 -7.00 15.67
CA MET A 329 -22.49 -8.03 15.58
C MET A 329 -22.61 -9.06 16.72
N PRO A 330 -22.20 -10.32 16.49
CA PRO A 330 -22.07 -11.32 17.55
C PRO A 330 -21.18 -10.83 18.70
N LYS A 331 -21.48 -11.25 19.93
CA LYS A 331 -20.80 -10.75 21.16
C LYS A 331 -19.28 -10.85 21.10
N ASN A 332 -18.74 -11.86 20.42
CA ASN A 332 -17.31 -12.11 20.31
C ASN A 332 -16.60 -11.17 19.31
N LEU A 333 -17.34 -10.47 18.43
CA LEU A 333 -16.80 -9.44 17.54
C LEU A 333 -16.87 -8.03 18.14
N ARG A 334 -17.35 -7.86 19.38
CA ARG A 334 -17.47 -6.55 20.02
C ARG A 334 -16.14 -5.79 20.12
N ARG A 335 -15.03 -6.51 20.26
CA ARG A 335 -13.68 -5.92 20.32
C ARG A 335 -13.24 -5.31 18.98
N GLU A 336 -13.88 -5.71 17.89
CA GLU A 336 -13.57 -5.23 16.53
C GLU A 336 -14.32 -3.93 16.17
N LEU A 337 -15.40 -3.62 16.90
CA LEU A 337 -16.31 -2.52 16.57
C LEU A 337 -15.61 -1.14 16.47
N PRO A 338 -14.71 -0.75 17.39
CA PRO A 338 -14.03 0.54 17.28
C PRO A 338 -13.21 0.66 15.99
N TYR A 339 -12.54 -0.43 15.59
CA TYR A 339 -11.72 -0.48 14.38
C TYR A 339 -12.58 -0.50 13.11
N MET A 340 -13.71 -1.21 13.11
CA MET A 340 -14.69 -1.20 12.01
C MET A 340 -15.30 0.19 11.83
N GLU A 341 -15.78 0.81 12.92
CA GLU A 341 -16.39 2.13 12.88
C GLU A 341 -15.40 3.17 12.35
N ARG A 342 -14.17 3.17 12.87
CA ARG A 342 -13.13 4.09 12.43
C ARG A 342 -12.80 3.89 10.94
N MET A 343 -12.72 2.64 10.47
CA MET A 343 -12.38 2.33 9.07
C MET A 343 -13.43 2.84 8.10
N VAL A 344 -14.71 2.56 8.38
CA VAL A 344 -15.82 2.97 7.50
C VAL A 344 -15.97 4.50 7.48
N ARG A 345 -15.80 5.16 8.63
CA ARG A 345 -15.79 6.63 8.71
C ARG A 345 -14.66 7.24 7.88
N GLU A 346 -13.42 6.80 8.10
CA GLU A 346 -12.27 7.34 7.37
C GLU A 346 -12.30 7.02 5.87
N LEU A 347 -12.91 5.90 5.45
CA LEU A 347 -13.15 5.63 4.03
C LEU A 347 -14.13 6.63 3.42
N THR A 348 -15.20 6.97 4.15
CA THR A 348 -16.18 7.98 3.71
C THR A 348 -15.56 9.38 3.70
N GLU A 349 -14.84 9.75 4.77
CA GLU A 349 -14.11 11.03 4.91
C GLU A 349 -13.12 11.23 3.77
N ALA A 350 -12.33 10.20 3.45
CA ALA A 350 -11.37 10.26 2.35
C ALA A 350 -12.02 10.29 0.96
N THR A 351 -13.30 9.95 0.83
CA THR A 351 -13.93 9.83 -0.50
C THR A 351 -14.70 11.08 -0.89
N TYR A 352 -15.50 11.65 0.03
CA TYR A 352 -16.48 12.70 -0.29
C TYR A 352 -16.19 14.03 0.42
N THR A 353 -16.47 15.15 -0.24
CA THR A 353 -16.43 16.48 0.38
C THR A 353 -17.40 17.44 -0.33
N PRO A 354 -18.09 18.38 0.33
CA PRO A 354 -18.16 18.57 1.77
C PRO A 354 -19.05 17.50 2.44
N GLN A 355 -18.73 17.16 3.68
CA GLN A 355 -19.53 16.24 4.50
C GLN A 355 -19.51 16.63 5.98
N GLN A 356 -20.51 16.15 6.72
CA GLN A 356 -20.56 16.24 8.17
C GLN A 356 -20.83 14.86 8.77
N GLN A 357 -19.93 14.41 9.64
CA GLN A 357 -20.05 13.14 10.35
C GLN A 357 -20.87 13.31 11.62
N ALA A 358 -21.74 12.33 11.90
CA ALA A 358 -22.45 12.27 13.16
C ALA A 358 -21.51 11.84 14.31
N GLU A 359 -21.49 12.60 15.40
CA GLU A 359 -20.69 12.28 16.59
C GLU A 359 -21.14 10.98 17.28
N LYS A 360 -22.43 10.66 17.17
CA LYS A 360 -23.05 9.49 17.82
C LYS A 360 -24.26 8.99 17.06
N LYS A 361 -24.66 7.74 17.35
CA LYS A 361 -25.89 7.14 16.83
C LYS A 361 -27.13 7.98 17.19
N GLN A 362 -28.00 8.14 16.20
CA GLN A 362 -29.26 8.85 16.31
C GLN A 362 -30.39 8.03 15.69
N ASP A 363 -31.62 8.34 16.05
CA ASP A 363 -32.79 7.88 15.31
C ASP A 363 -32.97 8.68 14.02
N PHE A 364 -33.86 8.22 13.14
CA PHE A 364 -34.07 8.85 11.83
C PHE A 364 -34.45 10.33 11.95
N ARG A 365 -35.31 10.68 12.91
CA ARG A 365 -35.73 12.07 13.14
C ARG A 365 -34.55 12.95 13.60
N GLY A 366 -33.69 12.43 14.47
CA GLY A 366 -32.47 13.09 14.90
C GLY A 366 -31.53 13.36 13.73
N MET A 367 -31.28 12.34 12.90
CA MET A 367 -30.43 12.46 11.71
C MET A 367 -30.97 13.53 10.75
N MET A 368 -32.26 13.50 10.42
CA MET A 368 -32.91 14.51 9.56
C MET A 368 -32.76 15.93 10.12
N LYS A 369 -32.95 16.09 11.44
CA LYS A 369 -32.82 17.40 12.09
C LYS A 369 -31.38 17.93 12.01
N GLN A 370 -30.38 17.08 12.22
CA GLN A 370 -28.97 17.49 12.16
C GLN A 370 -28.50 17.76 10.74
N ALA A 371 -28.86 16.90 9.79
CA ALA A 371 -28.57 17.12 8.38
C ALA A 371 -29.15 18.46 7.90
N LYS A 372 -30.40 18.75 8.25
CA LYS A 372 -31.05 20.02 7.92
C LYS A 372 -30.37 21.22 8.59
N ALA A 373 -30.00 21.10 9.87
CA ALA A 373 -29.28 22.15 10.59
C ALA A 373 -27.89 22.43 10.00
N ALA A 374 -27.24 21.41 9.46
CA ALA A 374 -25.96 21.47 8.78
C ALA A 374 -26.05 21.91 7.31
N GLY A 375 -27.26 22.08 6.76
CA GLY A 375 -27.45 22.36 5.33
C GLY A 375 -27.03 21.20 4.41
N CYS A 376 -27.01 19.97 4.91
CA CYS A 376 -26.70 18.79 4.12
C CYS A 376 -27.89 18.42 3.22
N GLY A 377 -27.63 18.18 1.94
CA GLY A 377 -28.65 17.78 0.97
C GLY A 377 -28.94 16.29 0.95
N TYR A 378 -28.01 15.48 1.48
CA TYR A 378 -28.11 14.04 1.53
C TYR A 378 -27.78 13.49 2.92
N ILE A 379 -28.35 12.33 3.26
CA ILE A 379 -28.03 11.56 4.45
C ILE A 379 -27.60 10.17 4.03
N LEU A 380 -26.38 9.78 4.38
CA LEU A 380 -25.90 8.40 4.26
C LEU A 380 -26.13 7.64 5.57
N TYR A 381 -26.90 6.56 5.50
CA TYR A 381 -27.10 5.62 6.60
C TYR A 381 -26.56 4.24 6.23
N GLN A 382 -25.79 3.64 7.14
CA GLN A 382 -25.18 2.32 6.96
C GLN A 382 -25.42 1.44 8.18
N GLN A 383 -25.88 0.22 7.93
CA GLN A 383 -26.08 -0.81 8.94
C GLN A 383 -25.34 -2.08 8.53
N TYR A 384 -24.48 -2.55 9.42
CA TYR A 384 -23.72 -3.78 9.27
C TYR A 384 -24.28 -4.84 10.21
N THR A 385 -24.64 -5.99 9.66
CA THR A 385 -25.10 -7.16 10.43
C THR A 385 -24.12 -8.31 10.28
N GLY A 386 -23.68 -8.88 11.40
CA GLY A 386 -22.80 -10.06 11.41
C GLY A 386 -23.55 -11.31 11.86
N LYS A 387 -23.39 -12.42 11.13
CA LYS A 387 -23.91 -13.73 11.52
C LYS A 387 -22.83 -14.78 11.40
N ARG A 388 -22.62 -15.55 12.46
CA ARG A 388 -21.69 -16.69 12.44
C ARG A 388 -22.16 -17.72 11.42
N ILE A 389 -21.25 -18.21 10.58
CA ILE A 389 -21.53 -19.30 9.65
C ILE A 389 -21.48 -20.62 10.43
N ARG A 390 -22.53 -21.44 10.29
CA ARG A 390 -22.62 -22.73 10.99
C ARG A 390 -21.54 -23.66 10.45
N ASN A 391 -20.95 -24.45 11.34
CA ASN A 391 -19.93 -25.47 11.02
C ASN A 391 -18.59 -24.94 10.48
N GLU A 392 -18.38 -23.62 10.51
CA GLU A 392 -17.10 -23.01 10.20
C GLU A 392 -16.49 -22.40 11.47
N LYS A 393 -15.17 -22.57 11.63
CA LYS A 393 -14.43 -22.00 12.75
C LYS A 393 -14.17 -20.53 12.44
N ASP A 394 -14.64 -19.66 13.33
CA ASP A 394 -14.37 -18.21 13.31
C ASP A 394 -14.66 -17.48 11.98
N ASN A 395 -15.57 -18.03 11.15
CA ASN A 395 -16.08 -17.38 9.95
C ASN A 395 -17.47 -16.76 10.17
N TYR A 396 -17.63 -15.52 9.70
CA TYR A 396 -18.85 -14.73 9.83
C TYR A 396 -19.27 -14.22 8.45
N ARG A 397 -20.58 -14.25 8.18
CA ARG A 397 -21.17 -13.47 7.10
C ARG A 397 -21.46 -12.08 7.62
N LEU A 398 -20.86 -11.07 7.00
CA LEU A 398 -21.19 -9.67 7.22
C LEU A 398 -22.08 -9.19 6.08
N THR A 399 -23.12 -8.45 6.40
CA THR A 399 -24.02 -7.79 5.45
C THR A 399 -24.02 -6.30 5.73
N LEU A 400 -23.79 -5.48 4.71
CA LEU A 400 -24.03 -4.04 4.71
C LEU A 400 -25.39 -3.78 4.07
N GLU A 401 -26.27 -3.11 4.80
CA GLU A 401 -27.47 -2.46 4.29
C GLU A 401 -27.25 -0.95 4.33
N GLU A 402 -27.52 -0.29 3.22
CA GLU A 402 -27.20 1.12 3.03
C GLU A 402 -28.33 1.85 2.35
N CYS A 403 -28.61 3.06 2.83
CA CYS A 403 -29.60 3.96 2.27
C CYS A 403 -29.02 5.38 2.14
N ILE A 404 -29.38 6.05 1.05
CA ILE A 404 -29.19 7.50 0.91
C ILE A 404 -30.56 8.15 0.87
N TYR A 405 -30.75 9.16 1.72
CA TYR A 405 -31.96 9.98 1.76
C TYR A 405 -31.67 11.40 1.27
N ASP A 406 -32.65 12.05 0.65
CA ASP A 406 -32.61 13.50 0.40
C ASP A 406 -32.96 14.31 1.67
N GLY A 407 -32.87 15.64 1.56
CA GLY A 407 -33.20 16.57 2.65
C GLY A 407 -34.65 16.55 3.13
N ASP A 408 -35.57 15.93 2.37
CA ASP A 408 -36.97 15.73 2.74
C ASP A 408 -37.22 14.34 3.37
N GLY A 409 -36.21 13.46 3.34
CA GLY A 409 -36.24 12.13 3.92
C GLY A 409 -36.74 11.05 2.95
N ASN A 410 -36.85 11.35 1.66
CA ASN A 410 -37.17 10.36 0.65
C ASN A 410 -35.93 9.50 0.36
N ILE A 411 -36.13 8.22 0.09
CA ILE A 411 -35.04 7.31 -0.28
C ILE A 411 -34.63 7.62 -1.73
N CYS A 412 -33.39 8.08 -1.92
CA CYS A 412 -32.79 8.25 -3.24
C CYS A 412 -32.18 6.94 -3.74
N TYR A 413 -31.65 6.14 -2.81
CA TYR A 413 -30.89 4.93 -3.14
C TYR A 413 -30.88 3.96 -1.96
N MET A 414 -30.85 2.67 -2.27
CA MET A 414 -30.70 1.60 -1.29
C MET A 414 -29.92 0.42 -1.89
N GLN A 415 -29.01 -0.16 -1.11
CA GLN A 415 -28.33 -1.39 -1.45
C GLN A 415 -28.15 -2.34 -0.27
N SER A 416 -27.98 -3.62 -0.59
CA SER A 416 -27.55 -4.64 0.34
C SER A 416 -26.45 -5.48 -0.27
N ARG A 417 -25.32 -5.63 0.45
CA ARG A 417 -24.16 -6.42 0.03
C ARG A 417 -23.71 -7.31 1.17
N SER A 418 -23.17 -8.49 0.86
CA SER A 418 -22.62 -9.37 1.90
C SER A 418 -21.34 -10.05 1.45
N THR A 419 -20.44 -10.30 2.41
CA THR A 419 -19.21 -11.08 2.24
C THR A 419 -19.00 -11.99 3.46
N THR A 420 -17.94 -12.79 3.45
CA THR A 420 -17.53 -13.62 4.58
C THR A 420 -16.16 -13.19 5.11
N THR A 421 -15.87 -13.50 6.38
CA THR A 421 -14.56 -13.26 6.99
C THR A 421 -13.62 -14.45 6.81
N LYS A 422 -13.78 -15.21 5.72
CA LYS A 422 -12.94 -16.37 5.44
C LYS A 422 -11.53 -15.96 5.05
N ASP A 423 -11.45 -15.00 4.12
CA ASP A 423 -10.19 -14.54 3.51
C ASP A 423 -9.87 -13.09 3.93
N MET A 424 -10.58 -12.57 4.93
CA MET A 424 -10.44 -11.22 5.46
C MET A 424 -10.81 -11.20 6.94
N THR A 425 -10.21 -10.29 7.70
CA THR A 425 -10.65 -10.03 9.07
C THR A 425 -12.04 -9.39 9.10
N PRO A 426 -12.77 -9.43 10.22
CA PRO A 426 -14.04 -8.72 10.35
C PRO A 426 -13.95 -7.22 10.01
N VAL A 427 -12.84 -6.55 10.37
CA VAL A 427 -12.62 -5.13 10.07
C VAL A 427 -12.49 -4.92 8.56
N GLN A 428 -11.68 -5.74 7.90
CA GLN A 428 -11.46 -5.68 6.45
C GLN A 428 -12.74 -6.03 5.67
N ALA A 429 -13.54 -6.99 6.14
CA ALA A 429 -14.82 -7.33 5.53
C ALA A 429 -15.82 -6.17 5.57
N ALA A 430 -15.90 -5.43 6.69
CA ALA A 430 -16.72 -4.21 6.77
C ALA A 430 -16.23 -3.13 5.78
N ALA A 431 -14.91 -2.94 5.71
CA ALA A 431 -14.27 -2.00 4.78
C ALA A 431 -14.50 -2.37 3.31
N TYR A 432 -14.36 -3.65 2.98
CA TYR A 432 -14.58 -4.19 1.64
C TYR A 432 -16.03 -3.99 1.19
N LEU A 433 -17.00 -4.26 2.07
CA LEU A 433 -18.41 -4.01 1.76
C LEU A 433 -18.69 -2.53 1.49
N HIS A 434 -18.08 -1.62 2.26
CA HIS A 434 -18.18 -0.18 2.03
C HIS A 434 -17.67 0.19 0.62
N VAL A 435 -16.47 -0.27 0.29
CA VAL A 435 -15.81 -0.02 -1.00
C VAL A 435 -16.56 -0.63 -2.18
N GLN A 436 -17.11 -1.84 -2.03
CA GLN A 436 -17.91 -2.51 -3.07
C GLN A 436 -19.17 -1.72 -3.44
N GLY A 437 -19.70 -0.93 -2.51
CA GLY A 437 -20.85 -0.05 -2.74
C GLY A 437 -20.50 1.34 -3.28
N ASP A 438 -19.22 1.68 -3.43
CA ASP A 438 -18.76 3.07 -3.66
C ASP A 438 -19.20 3.62 -5.03
N ALA A 439 -19.16 2.78 -6.08
CA ALA A 439 -19.59 3.17 -7.43
C ALA A 439 -21.07 3.58 -7.47
N ASP A 440 -21.94 2.75 -6.89
CA ASP A 440 -23.38 3.01 -6.86
C ASP A 440 -23.72 4.19 -5.94
N ARG A 441 -23.01 4.32 -4.82
CA ARG A 441 -23.12 5.46 -3.91
C ARG A 441 -22.75 6.76 -4.61
N ALA A 442 -21.64 6.77 -5.36
CA ALA A 442 -21.21 7.91 -6.15
C ALA A 442 -22.25 8.28 -7.20
N GLN A 443 -22.85 7.30 -7.88
CA GLN A 443 -23.95 7.54 -8.82
C GLN A 443 -25.15 8.18 -8.14
N ALA A 444 -25.56 7.68 -6.98
CA ALA A 444 -26.69 8.22 -6.21
C ALA A 444 -26.43 9.63 -5.66
N LEU A 445 -25.17 10.01 -5.46
CA LEU A 445 -24.73 11.34 -5.04
C LEU A 445 -24.40 12.26 -6.23
N ASN A 446 -24.73 11.86 -7.46
CA ASN A 446 -24.49 12.62 -8.69
C ASN A 446 -23.00 12.94 -8.96
N VAL A 447 -22.10 12.03 -8.56
CA VAL A 447 -20.64 12.12 -8.82
C VAL A 447 -20.08 10.84 -9.45
N GLY A 448 -20.94 10.10 -10.17
CA GLY A 448 -20.60 8.82 -10.79
C GLY A 448 -19.56 8.94 -11.91
N GLU A 449 -19.59 10.04 -12.69
CA GLU A 449 -18.60 10.29 -13.74
C GLU A 449 -17.21 10.61 -13.17
N GLU A 450 -17.15 11.43 -12.13
CA GLU A 450 -15.92 11.75 -11.39
C GLU A 450 -15.34 10.50 -10.73
N TYR A 451 -16.20 9.67 -10.13
CA TYR A 451 -15.80 8.38 -9.61
C TYR A 451 -15.23 7.48 -10.71
N ALA A 452 -15.89 7.37 -11.87
CA ALA A 452 -15.40 6.58 -12.98
C ALA A 452 -14.03 7.08 -13.50
N LYS A 453 -13.83 8.41 -13.59
CA LYS A 453 -12.53 9.02 -13.94
C LYS A 453 -11.46 8.72 -12.89
N ARG A 454 -11.80 8.71 -11.59
CA ARG A 454 -10.89 8.27 -10.51
C ARG A 454 -10.46 6.82 -10.68
N GLN A 455 -11.37 5.97 -11.15
CA GLN A 455 -11.11 4.54 -11.38
C GLN A 455 -10.47 4.25 -12.74
N ASP A 456 -10.28 5.25 -13.61
CA ASP A 456 -9.64 5.12 -14.91
C ASP A 456 -8.14 4.89 -14.71
N PHE A 457 -7.85 3.64 -14.35
CA PHE A 457 -6.57 3.04 -14.15
C PHE A 457 -5.96 2.80 -15.52
N SER A 458 -5.38 3.84 -16.11
CA SER A 458 -4.42 3.60 -17.17
C SER A 458 -3.23 2.88 -16.52
N ILE A 459 -3.21 1.55 -16.63
CA ILE A 459 -1.95 0.82 -16.66
C ILE A 459 -1.23 1.42 -17.85
N ILE A 460 -0.43 2.44 -17.61
CA ILE A 460 0.59 2.85 -18.54
C ILE A 460 1.62 1.74 -18.46
N ASP A 461 1.37 0.67 -19.22
CA ASP A 461 2.42 -0.27 -19.54
C ASP A 461 3.41 0.55 -20.36
N VAL A 462 4.55 0.84 -19.73
CA VAL A 462 5.66 1.63 -20.27
C VAL A 462 6.07 1.16 -21.67
N ASN A 463 5.69 -0.07 -22.06
CA ASN A 463 5.91 -0.64 -23.38
C ASN A 463 4.79 -0.35 -24.41
N THR A 464 3.52 -0.22 -24.01
CA THR A 464 2.36 -0.21 -24.95
C THR A 464 1.92 1.16 -25.44
N GLU A 465 2.23 2.26 -24.74
CA GLU A 465 2.00 3.61 -25.27
C GLU A 465 2.83 3.91 -26.54
N HIS A 466 3.79 3.05 -26.88
CA HIS A 466 4.54 3.11 -28.13
C HIS A 466 3.70 2.69 -29.36
N ASN A 467 2.84 1.68 -29.24
CA ASN A 467 2.13 1.11 -30.40
C ASN A 467 0.94 1.95 -30.89
N LYS A 468 0.31 2.77 -30.04
CA LYS A 468 -0.81 3.62 -30.46
C LYS A 468 -0.37 4.84 -31.28
N ASN A 469 0.90 5.24 -31.22
CA ASN A 469 1.43 6.39 -31.96
C ASN A 469 2.23 6.01 -33.22
N SER A 470 2.43 4.71 -33.50
CA SER A 470 3.03 4.23 -34.75
C SER A 470 2.00 3.97 -35.85
N GLU A 471 0.70 3.91 -35.53
CA GLU A 471 -0.38 3.69 -36.52
C GLU A 471 -0.97 5.00 -37.08
N ASN A 472 -0.61 6.16 -36.51
CA ASN A 472 -1.10 7.49 -36.93
C ASN A 472 -0.02 8.37 -37.59
N ASN A 473 1.01 7.78 -38.20
CA ASN A 473 2.00 8.50 -39.01
C ASN A 473 2.17 7.87 -40.39
#